data_AF-A0A3B9FFU6-F1
#
_entry.id   AF-A0A3B9FFU6-F1
#
_cell.length_a   1.000
_cell.length_b   1.000
_cell.length_c   1.000
_cell.angle_alpha   90.00
_cell.angle_beta   90.00
_cell.angle_gamma   90.00
#
_symmetry.space_group_name_H-M   'P 1'
#
loop_
_entity.id
_entity.type
_entity.pdbx_description
1 polymer ?
#
loop_
_entity_poly.entity_id
_entity_poly.type
_entity_poly.pdbx_seq_one_letter_code
_entity_poly.pdbx_strand_id
1 'polypeptide(L)' 'RRQFDVRFYLVAILFIIFDLEVAFLFPWAVALGGIGLFGFWSMMLFLAVLTIGFIYEWKKGALEWE' A
#
# COMPACT_ATOMS: atom_id res chain seq x y z
N ARG A 1 23.41 17.69 17.33
CA ARG A 1 23.20 16.78 16.17
C ARG A 1 21.75 16.32 16.22
N ARG A 2 20.86 16.85 15.37
CA ARG A 2 19.50 16.30 15.24
C ARG A 2 19.65 14.93 14.60
N GLN A 3 19.36 13.86 15.32
CA GLN A 3 19.12 12.58 14.69
C GLN A 3 17.83 12.77 13.89
N PHE A 4 17.97 12.96 12.57
CA PHE A 4 16.81 12.89 11.69
C PHE A 4 16.29 11.48 11.83
N ASP A 5 15.14 11.35 12.49
CA ASP A 5 14.47 10.09 12.69
C ASP A 5 14.10 9.53 11.31
N VAL A 6 14.84 8.50 10.89
CA VAL A 6 14.59 7.73 9.66
C VAL A 6 13.12 7.26 9.60
N ARG A 7 12.48 7.17 10.78
CA ARG A 7 11.06 6.94 11.02
C ARG A 7 10.13 7.88 10.23
N PHE A 8 10.41 9.18 10.18
CA PHE A 8 9.57 10.12 9.39
C PHE A 8 9.66 9.86 7.88
N TYR A 9 10.80 9.36 7.42
CA TYR A 9 10.99 9.00 6.01
C TYR A 9 10.22 7.74 5.64
N LEU A 10 10.20 6.74 6.53
CA LEU A 10 9.40 5.52 6.36
C LEU A 10 7.90 5.83 6.29
N VAL A 11 7.39 6.67 7.19
CA VAL A 11 5.98 7.12 7.15
C VAL A 11 5.67 7.86 5.85
N ALA A 12 6.57 8.71 5.36
CA ALA A 12 6.39 9.43 4.09
C ALA A 12 6.38 8.47 2.88
N ILE A 13 7.29 7.49 2.83
CA ILE A 13 7.33 6.48 1.78
C ILE A 13 6.05 5.63 1.81
N LEU A 14 5.62 5.18 3.00
CA LEU A 14 4.40 4.41 3.16
C LEU A 14 3.16 5.19 2.70
N PHE A 15 3.10 6.49 3.02
CA PHE A 15 2.03 7.37 2.55
C PHE A 15 2.03 7.50 1.02
N ILE A 16 3.20 7.68 0.39
CA ILE A 16 3.32 7.76 -1.08
C ILE A 16 2.88 6.46 -1.74
N ILE A 17 3.29 5.31 -1.19
CA ILE A 17 2.93 3.99 -1.71
C ILE A 17 1.41 3.79 -1.59
N PHE A 18 0.82 4.09 -0.44
CA PHE A 18 -0.63 3.97 -0.22
C PHE A 18 -1.43 4.90 -1.14
N ASP A 19 -0.99 6.15 -1.34
CA ASP A 19 -1.65 7.09 -2.25
C ASP A 19 -1.62 6.59 -3.70
N LEU A 20 -0.47 6.03 -4.12
CA LEU A 20 -0.31 5.40 -5.43
C LEU A 20 -1.26 4.20 -5.60
N GLU A 21 -1.41 3.35 -4.58
CA GLU A 21 -2.33 2.22 -4.63
C GLU A 21 -3.78 2.65 -4.84
N VAL A 22 -4.23 3.69 -4.13
CA VAL A 22 -5.57 4.26 -4.30
C VAL A 22 -5.75 4.83 -5.71
N ALA A 23 -4.72 5.47 -6.27
CA ALA A 23 -4.74 5.96 -7.65
C ALA A 23 -4.90 4.81 -8.66
N PHE A 24 -4.36 3.62 -8.40
CA PHE A 24 -4.56 2.42 -9.23
C PHE A 24 -5.93 1.75 -9.02
N LEU A 25 -6.52 1.86 -7.82
CA LEU A 25 -7.86 1.35 -7.52
C LEU A 25 -8.96 2.08 -8.30
N PHE A 26 -8.83 3.38 -8.52
CA PHE A 26 -9.82 4.20 -9.25
C PHE A 26 -10.14 3.71 -10.68
N PRO A 27 -9.16 3.59 -11.60
CA PRO A 27 -9.44 3.14 -12.96
C PRO A 27 -9.94 1.71 -13.01
N TRP A 28 -9.49 0.84 -12.09
CA TRP A 28 -10.05 -0.51 -11.97
C TRP A 28 -11.52 -0.50 -11.53
N ALA A 29 -11.88 0.32 -10.55
CA ALA A 29 -13.26 0.42 -10.06
C ALA A 29 -14.20 0.96 -11.15
N VAL A 30 -13.71 1.90 -11.97
CA VAL A 30 -14.45 2.43 -13.13
C VAL A 30 -14.56 1.37 -14.24
N ALA A 31 -13.52 0.59 -14.47
CA ALA A 31 -13.51 -0.45 -15.51
C ALA A 31 -14.22 -1.75 -15.09
N LEU A 32 -14.57 -1.93 -13.80
CA LEU A 32 -15.13 -3.16 -13.23
C LEU A 32 -16.31 -3.74 -14.04
N GLY A 33 -17.14 -2.86 -14.62
CA GLY A 33 -18.27 -3.26 -15.45
C GLY A 33 -17.89 -4.01 -16.74
N GLY A 34 -16.66 -3.87 -17.25
CA GLY A 34 -16.21 -4.47 -18.51
C GLY A 34 -15.25 -5.67 -18.37
N ILE A 35 -14.53 -5.77 -17.24
CA ILE A 35 -13.46 -6.77 -17.02
C ILE A 35 -13.96 -8.08 -16.36
N GLY A 36 -15.21 -8.10 -15.88
CA GLY A 36 -15.85 -9.28 -15.31
C GLY A 36 -15.10 -9.91 -14.12
N LEU A 37 -15.34 -11.21 -13.89
CA LEU A 37 -14.74 -11.99 -12.78
C LEU A 37 -13.20 -12.04 -12.81
N PHE A 38 -12.59 -11.88 -13.98
CA PHE A 38 -11.13 -11.89 -14.13
C PHE A 38 -10.50 -10.61 -13.55
N GLY A 39 -11.10 -9.45 -13.82
CA GLY A 39 -10.69 -8.18 -13.19
C GLY A 39 -10.93 -8.16 -11.69
N PHE A 40 -11.96 -8.85 -11.20
CA PHE A 40 -12.19 -8.99 -9.76
C PHE A 40 -11.03 -9.73 -9.07
N TRP A 41 -10.62 -10.87 -9.62
CA TRP A 41 -9.51 -11.65 -9.07
C TRP A 41 -8.16 -10.93 -9.17
N SER A 42 -7.91 -10.18 -10.25
CA SER A 42 -6.66 -9.42 -10.39
C SER A 42 -6.50 -8.36 -9.30
N MET A 43 -7.59 -7.68 -8.94
CA MET A 43 -7.55 -6.68 -7.85
C MET A 43 -7.49 -7.31 -6.47
N MET A 44 -8.18 -8.44 -6.26
CA MET A 44 -8.03 -9.21 -5.02
C MET A 44 -6.57 -9.64 -4.79
N LEU A 45 -5.88 -10.09 -5.83
CA LEU A 45 -4.46 -10.42 -5.77
C LEU A 45 -3.59 -9.18 -5.48
N PHE A 46 -3.89 -8.06 -6.15
CA PHE A 46 -3.18 -6.79 -5.94
C PHE A 46 -3.29 -6.33 -4.49
N LEU A 47 -4.50 -6.28 -3.93
CA LEU A 47 -4.75 -5.93 -2.53
C LEU A 47 -4.09 -6.93 -1.55
N ALA A 48 -4.07 -8.22 -1.87
CA ALA A 48 -3.42 -9.22 -1.02
C ALA A 48 -1.89 -8.99 -0.94
N VAL A 49 -1.24 -8.73 -2.08
CA VAL A 49 0.20 -8.42 -2.12
C VAL A 49 0.51 -7.15 -1.33
N LEU A 50 -0.35 -6.13 -1.46
CA LEU A 50 -0.20 -4.86 -0.73
C LEU A 50 -0.36 -5.04 0.78
N THR A 51 -1.38 -5.78 1.19
CA THR A 51 -1.61 -6.08 2.61
C THR A 51 -0.41 -6.83 3.22
N ILE A 52 0.21 -7.74 2.46
CA ILE A 52 1.43 -8.43 2.89
C ILE A 52 2.62 -7.47 2.99
N GLY A 53 2.81 -6.57 2.02
CA GLY A 53 3.85 -5.54 2.06
C GLY A 53 3.70 -4.61 3.26
N PHE A 54 2.47 -4.19 3.54
CA PHE A 54 2.12 -3.35 4.69
C PHE A 54 2.36 -4.06 6.02
N ILE A 55 1.91 -5.33 6.15
CA ILE A 55 2.17 -6.14 7.35
C ILE A 55 3.68 -6.35 7.55
N TYR A 56 4.45 -6.54 6.48
CA TYR A 56 5.89 -6.70 6.58
C TYR A 56 6.58 -5.43 7.08
N GLU A 57 6.24 -4.27 6.53
CA GLU A 57 6.73 -2.96 7.00
C GLU A 57 6.36 -2.69 8.46
N TRP A 58 5.12 -3.02 8.85
CA TRP A 58 4.66 -2.94 10.24
C TRP A 58 5.50 -3.83 11.16
N LYS A 59 5.70 -5.10 10.78
CA LYS A 59 6.45 -6.06 11.59
C LYS A 59 7.95 -5.79 11.64
N LYS A 60 8.49 -5.02 10.69
CA LYS A 60 9.90 -4.60 10.68
C LYS A 60 10.20 -3.47 11.68
N GLY A 61 9.21 -3.04 12.47
CA GLY A 61 9.43 -2.11 13.56
C GLY A 61 9.59 -0.64 13.12
N ALA A 62 9.07 -0.28 11.94
CA ALA A 62 9.00 1.14 11.52
C ALA A 62 8.12 2.00 12.45
N LEU A 63 7.34 1.34 13.32
CA LEU A 63 6.29 1.91 14.18
C LEU A 63 6.36 1.45 15.64
N GLU A 64 7.40 0.73 16.06
CA GLU A 64 7.56 0.35 17.47
C GLU A 64 8.19 1.53 18.24
N TRP A 65 7.40 2.02 19.20
CA TRP A 65 7.77 3.05 20.16
C TRP A 65 8.50 2.39 21.33
N GLU A 66 9.83 2.45 21.32
CA GLU A 66 10.65 2.67 22.52
C GLU A 66 11.63 3.83 22.25
#